data_AF-A0A8S2SGR9-F1
#
_entry.id   AF-A0A8S2SGR9-F1
#
_cell.length_a   1.000
_cell.length_b   1.000
_cell.length_c   1.000
_cell.angle_alpha   90.00
_cell.angle_beta   90.00
_cell.angle_gamma   90.00
#
_symmetry.space_group_name_H-M   'P 1'
#
loop_
_entity.id
_entity.type
_entity.pdbx_description
1 polymer ?
#
loop_
_entity_poly.entity_id
_entity_poly.type
_entity_poly.pdbx_seq_one_letter_code
_entity_poly.pdbx_strand_id
1 'polypeptide(L)'
;MMFGRDPRGPLDLLIGERTEEARPTTNEHVQIQEYKKKLINNLRYAYNIVKEHAEIEKLKQKDKYDRHTTDRRYIEGDLVWVAIPTRQIGENSIAGKLQPHYQGPCRLIKQLTPS
;
A
#
# COMPACT_ATOMS: atom_id res chain seq x y z
N MET A 1 -48.69 -10.34 -0.10
CA MET A 1 -47.74 -9.28 -0.52
C MET A 1 -46.46 -9.96 -0.98
N MET A 2 -46.30 -10.14 -2.30
CA MET A 2 -45.11 -10.73 -2.91
C MET A 2 -44.08 -9.63 -3.20
N PHE A 3 -43.04 -9.52 -2.40
CA PHE A 3 -41.85 -8.76 -2.76
C PHE A 3 -40.99 -9.63 -3.70
N GLY A 4 -41.44 -9.77 -4.95
CA GLY A 4 -40.93 -10.72 -5.93
C GLY A 4 -40.04 -10.11 -7.01
N ARG A 5 -39.02 -9.35 -6.64
CA ARG A 5 -37.90 -9.07 -7.55
C ARG A 5 -36.60 -9.43 -6.84
N ASP A 6 -35.92 -10.45 -7.32
CA ASP A 6 -34.59 -10.80 -6.85
C ASP A 6 -33.65 -9.61 -7.06
N PRO A 7 -32.81 -9.26 -6.06
CA PRO A 7 -31.85 -8.18 -6.20
C PRO A 7 -30.87 -8.52 -7.33
N ARG A 8 -30.76 -7.63 -8.32
CA ARG A 8 -29.87 -7.84 -9.48
C ARG A 8 -28.43 -8.00 -9.01
N GLY A 9 -27.80 -9.08 -9.47
CA GLY A 9 -26.38 -9.36 -9.21
C GLY A 9 -25.47 -8.40 -9.99
N PRO A 10 -24.19 -8.26 -9.59
CA PRO A 10 -23.24 -7.37 -10.26
C PRO A 10 -23.05 -7.68 -11.76
N LEU A 11 -23.08 -8.97 -12.13
CA LEU A 11 -22.99 -9.41 -13.52
C LEU A 11 -24.21 -9.00 -14.34
N ASP A 12 -25.38 -9.05 -13.72
CA ASP A 12 -26.68 -8.67 -14.30
C ASP A 12 -26.78 -7.15 -14.53
N LEU A 13 -26.07 -6.36 -13.73
CA LEU A 13 -25.90 -4.91 -13.94
C LEU A 13 -24.92 -4.57 -15.08
N LEU A 14 -23.97 -5.47 -15.37
CA LEU A 14 -22.96 -5.32 -16.41
C LEU A 14 -23.46 -5.81 -17.79
N ILE A 15 -24.25 -6.89 -17.80
CA ILE A 15 -24.70 -7.61 -19.01
C ILE A 15 -26.17 -7.30 -19.33
N GLY A 16 -27.01 -7.09 -18.32
CA GLY A 16 -28.44 -6.93 -18.50
C GLY A 16 -28.77 -5.75 -19.41
N GLU A 17 -29.71 -5.97 -20.33
CA GLU A 17 -30.31 -4.89 -21.09
C GLU A 17 -30.73 -3.80 -20.12
N ARG A 18 -30.26 -2.57 -20.37
CA ARG A 18 -30.86 -1.38 -19.75
C ARG A 18 -32.31 -1.41 -20.19
N THR A 19 -33.18 -1.97 -19.37
CA THR A 19 -34.61 -1.89 -19.59
C THR A 19 -34.89 -0.41 -19.81
N GLU A 20 -35.38 -0.08 -21.00
CA GLU A 20 -35.89 1.23 -21.40
C GLU A 20 -37.13 1.55 -20.55
N GLU A 21 -36.98 1.49 -19.22
CA GLU A 21 -37.96 2.06 -18.30
C GLU A 21 -37.84 3.55 -18.54
N ALA A 22 -38.89 4.11 -19.16
CA ALA A 22 -38.98 5.51 -19.52
C ALA A 22 -38.32 6.35 -18.44
N ARG A 23 -37.19 7.00 -18.80
CA ARG A 23 -36.44 7.86 -17.88
C ARG A 23 -37.47 8.77 -17.23
N PRO A 24 -37.66 8.75 -15.90
CA PRO A 24 -38.64 9.63 -15.30
C PRO A 24 -38.17 11.05 -15.61
N THR A 25 -38.92 11.76 -16.45
CA THR A 25 -38.67 13.16 -16.83
C THR A 25 -39.01 14.11 -15.67
N THR A 26 -38.94 13.60 -14.44
CA THR A 26 -39.26 14.29 -13.20
C THR A 26 -38.03 15.03 -12.70
N ASN A 27 -38.21 16.27 -12.25
CA ASN A 27 -37.16 17.14 -11.69
C ASN A 27 -36.29 16.44 -10.62
N GLU A 28 -36.83 15.46 -9.91
CA GLU A 28 -36.13 14.66 -8.89
C GLU A 28 -35.00 13.82 -9.47
N HIS A 29 -35.18 13.23 -10.66
CA HIS A 29 -34.12 12.43 -11.30
C HIS A 29 -32.93 13.28 -11.75
N VAL A 30 -33.19 14.51 -12.20
CA VAL A 30 -32.14 15.46 -12.57
C VAL A 30 -31.32 15.86 -11.34
N GLN A 31 -31.99 16.16 -10.22
CA GLN A 31 -31.34 16.48 -8.94
C GLN A 31 -30.50 15.32 -8.41
N ILE A 32 -31.00 14.08 -8.47
CA ILE A 32 -30.24 12.90 -8.05
C ILE A 32 -28.99 12.70 -8.90
N GLN A 33 -29.09 12.90 -10.23
CA GLN A 33 -27.93 12.79 -11.11
C GLN A 33 -26.90 13.89 -10.87
N GLU A 34 -27.35 15.12 -10.62
CA GLU A 34 -26.47 16.25 -10.30
C GLU A 34 -25.76 16.04 -8.97
N TYR A 35 -26.49 15.61 -7.94
CA TYR A 35 -25.92 15.24 -6.65
C TYR A 35 -24.86 14.14 -6.79
N LYS A 36 -25.16 13.08 -7.54
CA LYS A 36 -24.22 11.99 -7.81
C LYS A 36 -22.95 12.51 -8.50
N LYS A 37 -23.07 13.37 -9.51
CA LYS A 37 -21.92 13.98 -10.20
C LYS A 37 -21.08 14.81 -9.23
N LYS A 38 -21.71 15.66 -8.42
CA LYS A 38 -21.03 16.50 -7.42
C LYS A 38 -20.28 15.65 -6.39
N LEU A 39 -20.92 14.58 -5.89
CA LEU A 39 -20.29 13.66 -4.95
C LEU A 39 -19.06 12.98 -5.53
N ILE A 40 -19.16 12.44 -6.76
CA ILE A 40 -18.03 11.79 -7.43
C ILE A 40 -16.88 12.78 -7.66
N ASN A 41 -17.20 14.01 -8.08
CA ASN A 41 -16.19 15.04 -8.30
C ASN A 41 -15.49 15.43 -7.00
N ASN A 42 -16.23 15.61 -5.91
CA ASN A 42 -15.67 15.92 -4.60
C ASN A 42 -14.73 14.81 -4.10
N LEU A 43 -15.15 13.54 -4.26
CA LEU A 43 -14.32 12.39 -3.89
C LEU A 43 -13.04 12.32 -4.71
N ARG A 44 -13.12 12.54 -6.03
CA ARG A 44 -11.95 12.58 -6.91
C ARG A 44 -11.00 13.71 -6.53
N TYR A 45 -11.54 14.88 -6.23
CA TYR A 45 -10.75 16.03 -5.80
C TYR A 45 -10.00 15.74 -4.49
N ALA A 46 -10.71 15.23 -3.47
CA ALA A 46 -10.09 14.86 -2.19
C ALA A 46 -9.02 13.78 -2.37
N TYR A 47 -9.29 12.75 -3.19
CA TYR A 47 -8.33 11.70 -3.49
C TYR A 47 -7.07 12.23 -4.16
N ASN A 48 -7.22 13.12 -5.16
CA ASN A 48 -6.08 13.70 -5.87
C ASN A 48 -5.18 14.50 -4.94
N ILE A 49 -5.77 15.31 -4.04
CA ILE A 49 -5.01 16.04 -3.01
C ILE A 49 -4.20 15.06 -2.17
N VAL A 50 -4.87 14.06 -1.58
CA VAL A 50 -4.20 13.09 -0.72
C VAL A 50 -3.08 12.36 -1.47
N LYS A 51 -3.31 12.00 -2.74
CA LYS A 51 -2.32 11.34 -3.58
C LYS A 51 -1.09 12.22 -3.85
N GLU A 52 -1.30 13.50 -4.20
CA GLU A 52 -0.21 14.45 -4.41
C GLU A 52 0.64 14.63 -3.15
N HIS A 53 -0.01 14.81 -1.99
CA HIS A 53 0.68 14.89 -0.71
C HIS A 53 1.45 13.61 -0.39
N ALA A 54 0.87 12.43 -0.64
CA ALA A 54 1.54 11.16 -0.40
C ALA A 54 2.81 10.98 -1.25
N GLU A 55 2.79 11.38 -2.53
CA GLU A 55 3.97 11.33 -3.39
C GLU A 55 5.07 12.29 -2.93
N ILE A 56 4.70 13.50 -2.51
CA ILE A 56 5.66 14.48 -1.95
C ILE A 56 6.31 13.93 -0.67
N GLU A 57 5.52 13.38 0.25
CA GLU A 57 6.05 12.82 1.49
C GLU A 57 6.92 11.58 1.24
N LYS A 58 6.58 10.76 0.25
CA LYS A 58 7.42 9.63 -0.17
C LYS A 58 8.79 10.09 -0.67
N LEU A 59 8.85 11.16 -1.47
CA LEU A 59 10.12 11.74 -1.92
C LEU A 59 10.92 12.29 -0.74
N LYS A 60 10.29 13.03 0.17
CA LYS A 60 10.95 13.53 1.39
C LYS A 60 11.48 12.39 2.27
N GLN A 61 10.73 11.31 2.39
CA GLN A 61 11.13 10.13 3.16
C GLN A 61 12.36 9.47 2.53
N LYS A 62 12.38 9.35 1.19
CA LYS A 62 13.55 8.85 0.46
C LYS A 62 14.76 9.75 0.70
N ASP A 63 14.64 11.07 0.51
CA ASP A 63 15.74 12.00 0.74
C ASP A 63 16.26 11.92 2.18
N LYS A 64 15.36 11.79 3.16
CA LYS A 64 15.75 11.61 4.57
C LYS A 64 16.50 10.29 4.77
N TYR A 65 16.02 9.20 4.17
CA TYR A 65 16.69 7.91 4.21
C TYR A 65 18.09 8.01 3.59
N ASP A 66 18.20 8.55 2.39
CA ASP A 66 19.46 8.69 1.65
C ASP A 66 20.47 9.58 2.40
N ARG A 67 20.01 10.63 3.09
CA ARG A 67 20.87 11.45 3.97
C ARG A 67 21.44 10.67 5.17
N HIS A 68 20.66 9.75 5.73
CA HIS A 68 21.08 8.95 6.88
C HIS A 68 21.79 7.65 6.47
N THR A 69 21.66 7.25 5.22
CA THR A 69 22.43 6.17 4.61
C THR A 69 23.84 6.68 4.33
N THR A 70 24.68 6.63 5.35
CA THR A 70 26.12 6.75 5.16
C THR A 70 26.62 5.43 4.57
N ASP A 71 27.42 5.50 3.50
CA ASP A 71 28.21 4.37 3.00
C ASP A 71 29.23 3.99 4.09
N ARG A 72 28.84 3.09 4.98
CA ARG A 72 29.70 2.60 6.07
C ARG A 72 30.65 1.57 5.48
N ARG A 73 31.81 2.04 5.06
CA ARG A 73 32.93 1.17 4.68
C ARG A 73 33.52 0.57 5.94
N TYR A 74 33.61 -0.75 5.94
CA TYR A 74 34.21 -1.50 7.02
C TYR A 74 35.71 -1.62 6.82
N ILE A 75 36.49 -1.45 7.88
CA ILE A 75 37.94 -1.60 7.85
C ILE A 75 38.35 -2.80 8.70
N GLU A 76 39.44 -3.46 8.33
CA GLU A 76 40.04 -4.52 9.15
C GLU A 76 40.33 -4.00 10.57
N GLY A 77 39.83 -4.71 11.57
CA GLY A 77 39.91 -4.34 12.97
C GLY A 77 38.63 -3.76 13.57
N ASP A 78 37.65 -3.36 12.76
CA ASP A 78 36.36 -2.85 13.25
C ASP A 78 35.55 -3.93 13.99
N LEU A 79 34.77 -3.49 14.99
CA LEU A 79 33.82 -4.33 15.70
C LEU A 79 32.44 -4.23 15.05
N VAL A 80 31.93 -5.35 14.56
CA VAL A 80 30.66 -5.46 13.85
C VAL A 80 29.72 -6.46 14.49
N TRP A 81 28.43 -6.24 14.26
CA TRP A 81 27.37 -7.17 14.61
C TRP A 81 27.01 -8.00 13.39
N VAL A 82 27.04 -9.32 13.51
CA VAL A 82 26.75 -10.27 12.41
C VAL A 82 25.30 -10.69 12.51
N ALA A 83 24.52 -10.56 11.43
CA ALA A 83 23.13 -10.99 11.41
C ALA A 83 23.03 -12.51 11.57
N ILE A 84 22.18 -12.97 12.49
CA ILE A 84 21.91 -14.40 12.70
C ILE A 84 20.82 -14.82 11.70
N PRO A 85 21.09 -15.78 10.80
CA PRO A 85 20.08 -16.22 9.83
C PRO A 85 18.92 -16.90 10.57
N THR A 86 17.70 -16.44 10.33
CA THR A 86 16.51 -17.09 10.90
C THR A 86 16.16 -18.34 10.11
N ARG A 87 15.79 -19.41 10.81
CA ARG A 87 15.34 -20.64 10.17
C ARG A 87 13.93 -20.42 9.60
N GLN A 88 13.71 -20.80 8.35
CA GLN A 88 12.38 -20.78 7.73
C GLN A 88 11.81 -22.20 7.65
N ILE A 89 10.51 -22.36 7.89
CA ILE A 89 9.73 -23.55 7.51
C ILE A 89 8.59 -23.06 6.63
N GLY A 90 8.62 -23.41 5.34
CA GLY A 90 7.71 -22.83 4.35
C GLY A 90 7.93 -21.32 4.20
N GLU A 91 6.83 -20.56 4.08
CA GLU A 91 6.86 -19.09 4.00
C GLU A 91 7.06 -18.39 5.36
N ASN A 92 7.02 -19.14 6.46
CA ASN A 92 7.10 -18.57 7.81
C ASN A 92 8.52 -18.61 8.37
N SER A 93 9.06 -17.45 8.71
CA SER A 93 10.30 -17.33 9.48
C SER A 93 10.06 -17.72 10.94
N ILE A 94 10.74 -18.75 11.42
CA ILE A 94 10.71 -19.21 12.81
C ILE A 94 11.88 -18.53 13.52
N ALA A 95 11.71 -17.23 13.78
CA ALA A 95 12.48 -16.60 14.84
C ALA A 95 11.74 -16.93 16.15
N GLY A 96 12.41 -17.62 17.08
CA GLY A 96 11.86 -17.80 18.42
C GLY A 96 11.64 -16.42 19.06
N LYS A 97 10.53 -16.22 19.79
CA LYS A 97 10.34 -15.00 20.57
C LYS A 97 11.57 -14.83 21.49
N LEU A 98 12.11 -13.60 21.55
CA LEU A 98 13.29 -13.24 22.34
C LEU A 98 14.64 -13.78 21.81
N GLN A 99 14.71 -14.31 20.57
CA GLN A 99 16.01 -14.62 19.98
C GLN A 99 16.73 -13.37 19.49
N PRO A 100 18.06 -13.26 19.72
CA PRO A 100 18.84 -12.16 19.19
C PRO A 100 18.90 -12.24 17.67
N HIS A 101 18.71 -11.10 17.00
CA HIS A 101 18.83 -10.99 15.55
C HIS A 101 20.28 -10.82 15.07
N TYR A 102 21.17 -10.44 15.97
CA TYR A 102 22.58 -10.18 15.69
C TYR A 102 23.47 -10.82 16.75
N GLN A 103 24.62 -11.32 16.32
CA GLN A 103 25.69 -11.84 17.14
C GLN A 103 26.84 -10.83 17.17
N GLY A 104 27.41 -10.54 18.33
CA GLY A 104 28.53 -9.61 18.41
C GLY A 104 28.92 -9.22 19.84
N PRO A 105 29.94 -8.35 19.98
CA PRO A 105 30.72 -7.73 18.90
C PRO A 105 31.80 -8.66 18.32
N CYS A 106 31.84 -8.80 16.99
CA CYS A 106 32.85 -9.57 16.26
C CYS A 106 33.87 -8.64 15.61
N ARG A 107 35.15 -9.03 15.59
CA ARG A 107 36.20 -8.23 14.94
C ARG A 107 36.38 -8.63 13.48
N LEU A 108 36.41 -7.66 12.58
CA LEU A 108 36.75 -7.90 11.18
C LEU A 108 38.25 -8.19 11.04
N ILE A 109 38.58 -9.35 10.45
CA ILE A 109 39.97 -9.80 10.29
C ILE A 109 40.49 -9.49 8.89
N LYS A 110 39.66 -9.67 7.86
CA LYS A 110 40.05 -9.48 6.48
C LYS A 110 38.87 -9.08 5.61
N GLN A 111 39.09 -8.12 4.73
CA GLN A 111 38.13 -7.76 3.68
C GLN A 111 38.45 -8.52 2.39
N LEU A 112 37.55 -9.38 1.93
CA LEU A 112 37.75 -10.21 0.72
C LEU A 112 37.41 -9.46 -0.58
N THR A 113 36.53 -8.46 -0.50
CA THR A 113 36.08 -7.63 -1.62
C THR A 113 35.91 -6.19 -1.14
N PRO A 114 36.27 -5.19 -1.96
CA PRO A 114 36.06 -3.80 -1.61
C PRO A 114 34.56 -3.52 -1.44
N SER A 115 34.24 -2.81 -0.35
CA SER A 115 32.90 -2.31 0.00
C SER A 115 32.61 -1.00 -0.70
#